data_AF-A0A847BK51-F1
#
_entry.id   AF-A0A847BK51-F1
#
_cell.length_a   1.000
_cell.length_b   1.000
_cell.length_c   1.000
_cell.angle_alpha   90.00
_cell.angle_beta   90.00
_cell.angle_gamma   90.00
#
_symmetry.space_group_name_H-M   'P 1'
#
loop_
_entity.id
_entity.type
_entity.pdbx_description
1 polymer ?
#
loop_
_entity_poly.entity_id
_entity_poly.type
_entity_poly.pdbx_seq_one_letter_code
_entity_poly.pdbx_strand_id
1 'polypeptide(L)'
;MLPGRSEFGDLITNLTEELKRSSVEILTQRKVSPEELLELGYDHVLMATGSSSYSPSLECMGQLAVSQATEILKSGVIPHGHVVVYDPLGDWTGLGIAELLAKEGAKVTLAVNGLYPGESLKSCVRDSAAPRLHNLGVKVLTYARVFGFDDDSVYLYHIAGAEPRVIDGVDHRVLPCDGVPQCLPRR
;
A
#
# COMPACT_ATOMS: atom_id res chain seq x y z
N MET A 1 1.78 10.15 -6.50
CA MET A 1 1.36 10.51 -5.13
C MET A 1 -0.07 10.05 -4.90
N LEU A 2 -0.44 9.68 -3.67
CA LEU A 2 -1.82 9.37 -3.35
C LEU A 2 -2.70 10.65 -3.33
N PRO A 3 -4.00 10.54 -3.68
CA PRO A 3 -4.92 11.68 -3.60
C PRO A 3 -4.96 12.30 -2.20
N GLY A 4 -4.92 13.64 -2.13
CA GLY A 4 -5.00 14.38 -0.86
C GLY A 4 -3.75 14.30 0.02
N ARG A 5 -2.58 13.97 -0.57
CA ARG A 5 -1.30 13.82 0.13
C ARG A 5 -0.19 14.72 -0.41
N SER A 6 -0.51 15.73 -1.20
CA SER A 6 0.49 16.62 -1.83
C SER A 6 1.36 17.34 -0.81
N GLU A 7 0.85 17.59 0.41
CA GLU A 7 1.57 18.23 1.51
C GLU A 7 2.85 17.48 1.93
N PHE A 8 2.94 16.17 1.68
CA PHE A 8 4.17 15.39 1.94
C PHE A 8 5.28 15.70 0.94
N GLY A 9 4.96 16.26 -0.23
CA GLY A 9 5.97 16.77 -1.16
C GLY A 9 6.75 17.93 -0.55
N ASP A 10 6.08 18.80 0.21
CA ASP A 10 6.71 19.96 0.84
C ASP A 10 7.70 19.54 1.93
N LEU A 11 7.43 18.44 2.64
CA LEU A 11 8.35 17.87 3.62
C LEU A 11 9.69 17.49 2.97
N ILE A 12 9.66 16.84 1.80
CA ILE A 12 10.88 16.44 1.09
C ILE A 12 11.67 17.68 0.66
N THR A 13 11.01 18.68 0.10
CA THR A 13 11.65 19.95 -0.28
C THR A 13 12.30 20.62 0.93
N ASN A 14 11.56 20.74 2.04
CA ASN A 14 12.06 21.39 3.26
C ASN A 14 13.29 20.66 3.83
N LEU A 15 13.22 19.34 3.99
CA LEU A 15 14.34 18.54 4.50
C LEU A 15 15.56 18.59 3.56
N THR A 16 15.33 18.65 2.24
CA THR A 16 16.41 18.78 1.26
C THR A 16 17.12 20.13 1.37
N GLU A 17 16.39 21.22 1.61
CA GLU A 17 16.99 22.55 1.81
C GLU A 17 17.77 22.63 3.13
N GLU A 18 17.27 22.01 4.21
CA GLU A 18 18.00 21.94 5.47
C GLU A 18 19.30 21.12 5.34
N LEU A 19 19.27 20.01 4.59
CA LEU A 19 20.46 19.23 4.30
C LEU A 19 21.53 20.04 3.53
N LYS A 20 21.14 20.89 2.59
CA LYS A 20 22.07 21.78 1.86
C LYS A 20 22.78 22.81 2.75
N ARG A 21 22.15 23.19 3.87
CA ARG A 21 22.71 24.13 4.86
C ARG A 21 23.58 23.45 5.90
N SER A 22 23.53 22.12 5.96
CA SER A 22 24.33 21.32 6.87
C SER A 22 25.74 21.05 6.32
N SER A 23 26.64 20.61 7.17
CA SER A 23 27.97 20.12 6.78
C SER A 23 27.99 18.62 6.43
N VAL A 24 26.84 18.01 6.20
CA VAL A 24 26.72 16.57 5.93
C VAL A 24 27.07 16.27 4.47
N GLU A 25 27.89 15.24 4.25
CA GLU A 25 28.15 14.71 2.91
C GLU A 25 26.96 13.85 2.45
N ILE A 26 26.42 14.15 1.26
CA ILE A 26 25.25 13.47 0.71
C ILE A 26 25.66 12.71 -0.54
N LEU A 27 25.59 11.39 -0.48
CA LEU A 27 25.91 10.50 -1.59
C LEU A 27 24.65 9.80 -2.07
N THR A 28 24.12 10.26 -3.21
CA THR A 28 22.96 9.66 -3.87
C THR A 28 23.41 8.65 -4.93
N GLN A 29 22.47 7.84 -5.45
CA GLN A 29 22.78 6.77 -6.42
C GLN A 29 23.82 5.75 -5.90
N ARG A 30 24.03 5.68 -4.58
CA ARG A 30 24.96 4.77 -3.92
C ARG A 30 24.17 3.74 -3.12
N LYS A 31 24.41 2.46 -3.40
CA LYS A 31 23.94 1.34 -2.58
C LYS A 31 25.12 0.87 -1.74
N VAL A 32 24.97 0.88 -0.43
CA VAL A 32 26.03 0.58 0.52
C VAL A 32 25.89 -0.86 1.04
N SER A 33 26.99 -1.60 1.12
CA SER A 33 27.02 -2.94 1.73
C SER A 33 27.56 -2.92 3.17
N PRO A 34 27.27 -3.95 3.99
CA PRO A 34 27.85 -4.06 5.32
C PRO A 34 29.39 -4.08 5.32
N GLU A 35 30.00 -4.73 4.35
CA GLU A 35 31.46 -4.83 4.21
C GLU A 35 32.07 -3.46 3.93
N GLU A 36 31.46 -2.68 3.04
CA GLU A 36 31.87 -1.32 2.73
C GLU A 36 31.78 -0.40 3.96
N LEU A 37 30.75 -0.54 4.80
CA LEU A 37 30.64 0.24 6.04
C LEU A 37 31.74 -0.09 7.05
N LEU A 38 32.15 -1.36 7.13
CA LEU A 38 33.25 -1.80 8.00
C LEU A 38 34.59 -1.27 7.50
N GLU A 39 34.82 -1.28 6.18
CA GLU A 39 36.04 -0.73 5.57
C GLU A 39 36.16 0.79 5.72
N LEU A 40 35.03 1.50 5.63
CA LEU A 40 34.99 2.96 5.81
C LEU A 40 35.23 3.41 7.26
N GLY A 41 35.10 2.51 8.24
CA GLY A 41 35.51 2.76 9.61
C GLY A 41 34.64 3.77 10.38
N TYR A 42 33.34 3.84 10.11
CA TYR A 42 32.43 4.71 10.85
C TYR A 42 32.26 4.28 12.31
N ASP A 43 32.29 5.21 13.27
CA ASP A 43 32.08 4.92 14.70
C ASP A 43 30.66 4.41 15.00
N HIS A 44 29.67 4.94 14.26
CA HIS A 44 28.26 4.62 14.42
C HIS A 44 27.57 4.51 13.07
N VAL A 45 26.65 3.54 12.95
CA VAL A 45 25.83 3.32 11.75
C VAL A 45 24.37 3.35 12.12
N LEU A 46 23.59 4.23 11.48
CA LEU A 46 22.14 4.28 11.58
C LEU A 46 21.51 3.71 10.31
N MET A 47 20.73 2.64 10.45
CA MET A 47 20.05 2.00 9.31
C MET A 47 18.68 2.62 9.10
N ALA A 48 18.49 3.30 7.96
CA ALA A 48 17.23 3.93 7.55
C ALA A 48 16.82 3.51 6.13
N THR A 49 17.04 2.24 5.77
CA THR A 49 16.85 1.69 4.41
C THR A 49 15.38 1.44 4.02
N GLY A 50 14.44 1.82 4.88
CA GLY A 50 13.00 1.65 4.63
C GLY A 50 12.59 0.17 4.57
N SER A 51 11.64 -0.13 3.70
CA SER A 51 10.97 -1.42 3.63
C SER A 51 10.64 -1.84 2.18
N SER A 52 10.25 -3.09 1.97
CA SER A 52 9.79 -3.63 0.68
C SER A 52 8.39 -4.20 0.81
N SER A 53 7.55 -4.08 -0.21
CA SER A 53 6.15 -4.51 -0.17
C SER A 53 5.99 -5.97 0.26
N TYR A 54 5.08 -6.21 1.19
CA TYR A 54 4.71 -7.55 1.63
C TYR A 54 3.63 -8.14 0.71
N SER A 55 3.72 -9.45 0.44
CA SER A 55 2.63 -10.20 -0.17
C SER A 55 2.15 -11.25 0.83
N PRO A 56 0.90 -11.20 1.30
CA PRO A 56 0.36 -12.26 2.13
C PRO A 56 0.31 -13.57 1.34
N SER A 57 0.52 -14.68 2.04
CA SER A 57 0.26 -16.01 1.46
C SER A 57 -1.25 -16.16 1.25
N LEU A 58 -1.66 -16.21 -0.01
CA LEU A 58 -3.04 -16.44 -0.44
C LEU A 58 -3.11 -17.79 -1.17
N GLU A 59 -4.22 -18.51 -1.01
CA GLU A 59 -4.50 -19.69 -1.81
C GLU A 59 -4.65 -19.29 -3.29
N CYS A 60 -3.89 -19.94 -4.16
CA CYS A 60 -3.83 -19.64 -5.60
C CYS A 60 -4.44 -20.82 -6.35
N MET A 61 -5.61 -20.60 -6.95
CA MET A 61 -6.31 -21.61 -7.76
C MET A 61 -6.25 -21.31 -9.27
N GLY A 62 -5.84 -20.09 -9.64
CA GLY A 62 -5.75 -19.63 -11.03
C GLY A 62 -4.80 -18.44 -11.21
N GLN A 63 -4.97 -17.68 -12.29
CA GLN A 63 -4.09 -16.58 -12.70
C GLN A 63 -4.81 -15.23 -12.76
N LEU A 64 -5.05 -14.64 -11.59
CA LEU A 64 -5.53 -13.26 -11.50
C LEU A 64 -4.38 -12.25 -11.36
N ALA A 65 -4.42 -11.18 -12.15
CA ALA A 65 -3.41 -10.13 -12.19
C ALA A 65 -3.26 -9.42 -10.83
N VAL A 66 -2.03 -9.08 -10.45
CA VAL A 66 -1.72 -8.46 -9.16
C VAL A 66 -0.74 -7.31 -9.29
N SER A 67 -0.95 -6.26 -8.50
CA SER A 67 0.03 -5.19 -8.30
C SER A 67 0.16 -4.82 -6.83
N GLN A 68 1.37 -4.44 -6.43
CA GLN A 68 1.60 -3.77 -5.17
C GLN A 68 1.21 -2.30 -5.26
N ALA A 69 0.69 -1.71 -4.18
CA ALA A 69 0.42 -0.26 -4.14
C ALA A 69 1.66 0.57 -4.51
N THR A 70 2.84 0.14 -4.04
CA THR A 70 4.12 0.79 -4.38
C THR A 70 4.45 0.75 -5.87
N GLU A 71 4.07 -0.32 -6.57
CA GLU A 71 4.33 -0.46 -8.02
C GLU A 71 3.45 0.49 -8.80
N ILE A 72 2.17 0.60 -8.43
CA ILE A 72 1.23 1.57 -9.00
C ILE A 72 1.75 2.99 -8.79
N LEU A 73 2.19 3.32 -7.57
CA LEU A 73 2.70 4.65 -7.23
C LEU A 73 4.02 5.00 -7.92
N LYS A 74 4.88 4.02 -8.22
CA LYS A 74 6.16 4.23 -8.90
C LYS A 74 6.05 4.26 -10.42
N SER A 75 5.29 3.34 -11.00
CA SER A 75 5.17 3.18 -12.45
C SER A 75 4.13 4.11 -13.07
N GLY A 76 3.11 4.50 -12.29
CA GLY A 76 1.94 5.19 -12.81
C GLY A 76 1.01 4.29 -13.64
N VAL A 77 1.29 2.99 -13.76
CA VAL A 77 0.41 2.05 -14.46
C VAL A 77 -0.78 1.74 -13.57
N ILE A 78 -1.97 2.13 -14.04
CA ILE A 78 -3.23 1.99 -13.33
C ILE A 78 -3.96 0.74 -13.84
N PRO A 79 -4.26 -0.25 -12.99
CA PRO A 79 -5.16 -1.34 -13.33
C PRO A 79 -6.55 -0.83 -13.74
N HIS A 80 -7.12 -1.46 -14.78
CA HIS A 80 -8.47 -1.16 -15.28
C HIS A 80 -9.44 -2.31 -14.97
N GLY A 81 -10.72 -2.12 -15.29
CA GLY A 81 -11.76 -3.12 -15.04
C GLY A 81 -12.24 -3.12 -13.59
N HIS A 82 -12.62 -4.29 -13.09
CA HIS A 82 -13.01 -4.51 -11.70
C HIS A 82 -11.80 -4.88 -10.86
N VAL A 83 -11.42 -3.97 -9.96
CA VAL A 83 -10.23 -4.09 -9.12
C VAL A 83 -10.62 -4.33 -7.67
N VAL A 84 -10.08 -5.40 -7.08
CA VAL A 84 -10.20 -5.66 -5.64
C VAL A 84 -8.95 -5.14 -4.93
N VAL A 85 -9.13 -4.16 -4.05
CA VAL A 85 -8.07 -3.66 -3.14
C VAL A 85 -8.24 -4.34 -1.80
N TYR A 86 -7.25 -5.14 -1.37
CA TYR A 86 -7.28 -5.80 -0.07
C TYR A 86 -6.49 -5.02 0.98
N ASP A 87 -7.16 -4.30 1.87
CA ASP A 87 -6.54 -3.46 2.89
C ASP A 87 -6.66 -4.07 4.29
N PRO A 88 -5.68 -4.86 4.75
CA PRO A 88 -5.68 -5.42 6.09
C PRO A 88 -5.25 -4.42 7.17
N LEU A 89 -4.65 -3.28 6.80
CA LEU A 89 -4.05 -2.33 7.74
C LEU A 89 -5.04 -1.24 8.15
N GLY A 90 -5.92 -0.85 7.23
CA GLY A 90 -6.81 0.29 7.43
C GLY A 90 -6.01 1.59 7.60
N ASP A 91 -4.88 1.72 6.92
CA ASP A 91 -4.06 2.93 6.89
C ASP A 91 -4.44 3.82 5.69
N TRP A 92 -3.60 4.79 5.34
CA TRP A 92 -3.84 5.61 4.16
C TRP A 92 -3.58 4.82 2.86
N THR A 93 -2.72 3.82 2.86
CA THR A 93 -2.28 3.17 1.62
C THR A 93 -3.45 2.50 0.91
N GLY A 94 -4.20 1.63 1.60
CA GLY A 94 -5.36 0.95 1.00
C GLY A 94 -6.46 1.92 0.58
N LEU A 95 -6.80 2.86 1.48
CA LEU A 95 -7.80 3.89 1.24
C LEU A 95 -7.46 4.75 0.01
N GLY A 96 -6.22 5.22 -0.08
CA GLY A 96 -5.80 6.12 -1.15
C GLY A 96 -5.59 5.45 -2.48
N ILE A 97 -5.17 4.19 -2.49
CA ILE A 97 -5.13 3.40 -3.72
C ILE A 97 -6.55 3.19 -4.25
N ALA A 98 -7.51 2.85 -3.39
CA ALA A 98 -8.90 2.73 -3.82
C ALA A 98 -9.45 4.05 -4.40
N GLU A 99 -9.15 5.19 -3.76
CA GLU A 99 -9.53 6.51 -4.29
C GLU A 99 -8.85 6.81 -5.64
N LEU A 100 -7.55 6.51 -5.78
CA LEU A 100 -6.78 6.71 -7.01
C LEU A 100 -7.37 5.89 -8.16
N LEU A 101 -7.54 4.58 -7.97
CA LEU A 101 -8.02 3.69 -9.02
C LEU A 101 -9.43 4.06 -9.49
N ALA A 102 -10.31 4.43 -8.56
CA ALA A 102 -11.67 4.85 -8.91
C ALA A 102 -11.70 6.18 -9.67
N LYS A 103 -10.81 7.13 -9.33
CA LYS A 103 -10.64 8.38 -10.10
C LYS A 103 -10.15 8.13 -11.54
N GLU A 104 -9.35 7.09 -11.73
CA GLU A 104 -8.84 6.65 -13.04
C GLU A 104 -9.83 5.73 -13.78
N GLY A 105 -11.06 5.58 -13.27
CA GLY A 105 -12.16 4.90 -13.95
C GLY A 105 -12.27 3.39 -13.69
N ALA A 106 -11.48 2.82 -12.77
CA ALA A 106 -11.66 1.43 -12.37
C ALA A 106 -12.92 1.26 -11.51
N LYS A 107 -13.61 0.12 -11.64
CA LYS A 107 -14.65 -0.31 -10.70
C LYS A 107 -13.93 -0.90 -9.49
N VAL A 108 -14.00 -0.25 -8.33
CA VAL A 108 -13.22 -0.66 -7.15
C VAL A 108 -14.09 -1.32 -6.09
N THR A 109 -13.66 -2.50 -5.64
CA THR A 109 -14.10 -3.08 -4.35
C THR A 109 -12.95 -3.01 -3.35
N LEU A 110 -13.13 -2.25 -2.27
CA LEU A 110 -12.18 -2.12 -1.17
C LEU A 110 -12.58 -3.10 -0.04
N ALA A 111 -11.82 -4.17 0.12
CA ALA A 111 -12.01 -5.16 1.18
C ALA A 111 -11.10 -4.82 2.37
N VAL A 112 -11.71 -4.47 3.51
CA VAL A 112 -10.99 -4.11 4.74
C VAL A 112 -11.26 -5.12 5.83
N ASN A 113 -10.23 -5.46 6.61
CA ASN A 113 -10.40 -6.31 7.79
C ASN A 113 -11.18 -5.60 8.91
N GLY A 114 -11.10 -4.27 8.94
CA GLY A 114 -11.67 -3.42 9.97
C GLY A 114 -13.17 -3.17 9.85
N LEU A 115 -13.67 -2.36 10.79
CA LEU A 115 -15.06 -1.87 10.83
C LEU A 115 -15.38 -0.90 9.69
N TYR A 116 -14.36 -0.20 9.20
CA TYR A 116 -14.45 0.84 8.18
C TYR A 116 -13.08 1.04 7.50
N PRO A 117 -13.04 1.60 6.28
CA PRO A 117 -11.80 2.01 5.63
C PRO A 117 -11.05 3.05 6.46
N GLY A 118 -9.73 2.94 6.52
CA GLY A 118 -8.91 3.89 7.27
C GLY A 118 -9.06 3.78 8.78
N GLU A 119 -9.32 2.59 9.33
CA GLU A 119 -9.56 2.39 10.76
C GLU A 119 -8.40 2.84 11.68
N SER A 120 -7.17 2.74 11.19
CA SER A 120 -5.99 3.21 11.92
C SER A 120 -5.79 4.73 11.85
N LEU A 121 -6.55 5.43 10.99
CA LEU A 121 -6.44 6.87 10.81
C LEU A 121 -7.19 7.64 11.91
N LYS A 122 -6.77 8.89 12.13
CA LYS A 122 -7.55 9.84 12.94
C LYS A 122 -8.94 10.02 12.31
N SER A 123 -9.96 10.08 13.15
CA SER A 123 -11.37 10.16 12.73
C SER A 123 -11.62 11.29 11.74
N CYS A 124 -11.06 12.48 11.94
CA CYS A 124 -11.23 13.60 11.00
C CYS A 124 -10.70 13.28 9.58
N VAL A 125 -9.55 12.60 9.48
CA VAL A 125 -8.97 12.20 8.18
C VAL A 125 -9.84 11.13 7.54
N ARG A 126 -10.19 10.09 8.30
CA ARG A 126 -11.08 9.01 7.85
C ARG A 126 -12.43 9.55 7.35
N ASP A 127 -13.08 10.37 8.16
CA ASP A 127 -14.42 10.88 7.89
C ASP A 127 -14.42 11.88 6.73
N SER A 128 -13.31 12.58 6.49
CA SER A 128 -13.14 13.39 5.28
C SER A 128 -13.02 12.55 4.00
N ALA A 129 -12.51 11.32 4.11
CA ALA A 129 -12.28 10.42 2.99
C ALA A 129 -13.51 9.59 2.61
N ALA A 130 -14.32 9.21 3.60
CA ALA A 130 -15.56 8.47 3.39
C ALA A 130 -16.47 9.04 2.27
N PRO A 131 -16.81 10.35 2.24
CA PRO A 131 -17.65 10.88 1.16
C PRO A 131 -16.97 10.83 -0.20
N ARG A 132 -15.64 10.93 -0.28
CA ARG A 132 -14.91 10.83 -1.56
C ARG A 132 -15.01 9.43 -2.15
N LEU A 133 -14.78 8.40 -1.33
CA LEU A 133 -14.95 7.00 -1.75
C LEU A 133 -16.41 6.72 -2.17
N HIS A 134 -17.37 7.23 -1.39
CA HIS A 134 -18.79 7.08 -1.70
C HIS A 134 -19.17 7.70 -3.04
N ASN A 135 -18.75 8.96 -3.27
CA ASN A 135 -19.05 9.68 -4.51
C ASN A 135 -18.38 9.05 -5.73
N LEU A 136 -17.24 8.39 -5.55
CA LEU A 136 -16.55 7.62 -6.59
C LEU A 136 -17.17 6.22 -6.80
N GLY A 137 -18.20 5.84 -6.05
CA GLY A 137 -18.85 4.54 -6.17
C GLY A 137 -18.01 3.35 -5.69
N VAL A 138 -16.99 3.59 -4.86
CA VAL A 138 -16.16 2.52 -4.31
C VAL A 138 -17.00 1.62 -3.41
N LYS A 139 -17.07 0.34 -3.74
CA LYS A 139 -17.77 -0.65 -2.91
C LYS A 139 -16.87 -1.06 -1.74
N VAL A 140 -17.29 -0.78 -0.53
CA VAL A 140 -16.54 -1.16 0.68
C VAL A 140 -17.11 -2.44 1.26
N LEU A 141 -16.23 -3.42 1.52
CA LEU A 141 -16.55 -4.63 2.26
C LEU A 141 -15.79 -4.62 3.59
N THR A 142 -16.52 -4.56 4.69
CA THR A 142 -15.96 -4.59 6.05
C THR A 142 -15.84 -6.01 6.57
N TYR A 143 -14.98 -6.18 7.58
CA TYR A 143 -14.60 -7.49 8.12
C TYR A 143 -14.18 -8.49 7.04
N ALA A 144 -13.64 -8.03 5.92
CA ALA A 144 -13.40 -8.82 4.72
C ALA A 144 -11.93 -9.19 4.61
N ARG A 145 -11.58 -10.39 5.08
CA ARG A 145 -10.23 -10.95 4.92
C ARG A 145 -10.14 -11.73 3.62
N VAL A 146 -9.27 -11.32 2.70
CA VAL A 146 -8.94 -12.15 1.52
C VAL A 146 -8.10 -13.34 1.96
N PHE A 147 -8.45 -14.54 1.47
CA PHE A 147 -7.70 -15.76 1.75
C PHE A 147 -7.25 -16.51 0.48
N GLY A 148 -7.89 -16.25 -0.67
CA GLY A 148 -7.51 -16.89 -1.92
C GLY A 148 -8.09 -16.20 -3.15
N PHE A 149 -7.73 -16.71 -4.32
CA PHE A 149 -8.26 -16.26 -5.60
C PHE A 149 -8.17 -17.37 -6.66
N ASP A 150 -8.93 -17.19 -7.74
CA ASP A 150 -8.84 -17.97 -8.97
C ASP A 150 -8.65 -17.02 -10.17
N ASP A 151 -8.92 -17.45 -11.41
CA ASP A 151 -8.71 -16.67 -12.64
C ASP A 151 -9.44 -15.32 -12.67
N ASP A 152 -10.70 -15.26 -12.19
CA ASP A 152 -11.54 -14.06 -12.24
C ASP A 152 -12.24 -13.75 -10.91
N SER A 153 -11.82 -14.41 -9.83
CA SER A 153 -12.56 -14.42 -8.58
C SER A 153 -11.64 -14.23 -7.38
N VAL A 154 -12.09 -13.46 -6.39
CA VAL A 154 -11.40 -13.26 -5.11
C VAL A 154 -12.24 -13.83 -3.98
N TYR A 155 -11.64 -14.70 -3.18
CA TYR A 155 -12.28 -15.38 -2.05
C TYR A 155 -11.97 -14.66 -0.74
N LEU A 156 -13.03 -14.33 0.00
CA LEU A 156 -12.95 -13.60 1.26
C LEU A 156 -13.71 -14.32 2.36
N TYR A 157 -13.33 -14.01 3.59
CA TYR A 157 -14.00 -14.47 4.78
C TYR A 157 -14.49 -13.27 5.58
N HIS A 158 -15.78 -13.27 5.93
CA HIS A 158 -16.32 -12.29 6.86
C HIS A 158 -15.87 -12.65 8.28
N ILE A 159 -14.83 -11.96 8.77
CA ILE A 159 -14.10 -12.31 10.00
C ILE A 159 -15.04 -12.45 11.20
N ALA A 160 -15.95 -11.48 11.40
CA ALA A 160 -16.83 -11.47 12.56
C ALA A 160 -17.99 -12.47 12.47
N GLY A 161 -18.44 -12.77 11.25
CA GLY A 161 -19.61 -13.63 11.00
C GLY A 161 -19.26 -15.06 10.65
N ALA A 162 -17.98 -15.36 10.43
CA ALA A 162 -17.49 -16.66 10.02
C ALA A 162 -18.04 -17.18 8.68
N GLU A 163 -18.42 -16.26 7.78
CA GLU A 163 -19.09 -16.59 6.50
C GLU A 163 -18.17 -16.37 5.30
N PRO A 164 -18.12 -17.31 4.34
CA PRO A 164 -17.41 -17.11 3.09
C PRO A 164 -18.12 -16.09 2.20
N ARG A 165 -17.34 -15.33 1.44
CA ARG A 165 -17.79 -14.39 0.42
C ARG A 165 -16.93 -14.54 -0.83
N VAL A 166 -17.53 -14.34 -2.00
CA VAL A 166 -16.84 -14.37 -3.28
C VAL A 166 -17.10 -13.06 -4.00
N ILE A 167 -16.08 -12.54 -4.67
CA ILE A 167 -16.21 -11.46 -5.63
C ILE A 167 -15.81 -12.03 -6.99
N ASP A 168 -16.79 -12.20 -7.87
CA ASP A 168 -16.57 -12.68 -9.24
C ASP A 168 -16.34 -11.52 -10.22
N GLY A 169 -15.85 -11.85 -11.42
CA GLY A 169 -15.59 -10.90 -12.50
C GLY A 169 -14.59 -9.83 -12.07
N VAL A 170 -13.50 -10.25 -11.43
CA VAL A 170 -12.37 -9.42 -11.00
C VAL A 170 -11.30 -9.51 -12.08
N ASP A 171 -10.86 -8.36 -12.56
CA ASP A 171 -9.81 -8.26 -13.57
C ASP A 171 -8.43 -8.11 -12.94
N HIS A 172 -8.37 -7.53 -11.73
CA HIS A 172 -7.10 -7.23 -11.04
C HIS A 172 -7.25 -7.20 -9.52
N ARG A 173 -6.21 -7.61 -8.81
CA ARG A 173 -6.10 -7.41 -7.35
C ARG A 173 -4.94 -6.49 -6.99
N VAL A 174 -5.15 -5.66 -5.98
CA VAL A 174 -4.12 -4.76 -5.47
C VAL A 174 -3.85 -5.05 -4.01
N LEU A 175 -2.57 -5.18 -3.70
CA LEU A 175 -2.05 -5.41 -2.35
C LEU A 175 -1.37 -4.12 -1.86
N PRO A 176 -2.03 -3.34 -0.99
CA PRO A 176 -1.47 -2.19 -0.29
C PRO A 176 -0.68 -2.57 0.96
N CYS A 177 -0.22 -3.82 1.06
CA CYS A 177 0.32 -4.37 2.29
C CYS A 177 1.62 -3.71 2.75
N ASP A 178 1.84 -3.81 4.06
CA ASP A 178 2.97 -3.22 4.79
C ASP A 178 4.32 -3.61 4.21
N GLY A 179 5.34 -2.83 4.54
CA GLY A 179 6.70 -3.14 4.11
C GLY A 179 7.41 -4.11 5.06
N VAL A 180 8.02 -5.17 4.53
CA VAL A 180 9.03 -5.96 5.23
C VAL A 180 10.28 -5.08 5.40
N PRO A 181 10.80 -4.85 6.63
CA PRO A 181 12.00 -4.05 6.83
C PRO A 181 13.18 -4.60 6.01
N GLN A 182 13.86 -3.74 5.25
CA GLN A 182 14.98 -4.17 4.39
C GLN A 182 16.24 -4.55 5.17
N CYS A 183 16.26 -4.32 6.48
CA CYS A 183 17.39 -4.63 7.36
C CYS A 183 17.29 -6.02 8.03
N LEU A 184 16.27 -6.82 7.72
CA LEU A 184 16.18 -8.17 8.27
C LEU A 184 17.21 -9.08 7.57
N PRO A 185 17.95 -9.93 8.31
CA PRO A 185 18.76 -10.96 7.68
C PRO A 185 17.86 -11.80 6.77
N ARG A 186 18.29 -12.01 5.51
CA ARG A 186 17.59 -12.94 4.61
C ARG A 186 17.56 -14.30 5.31
N ARG A 187 16.36 -14.75 5.69
CA ARG A 187 16.13 -16.09 6.23
C ARG A 187 16.33 -17.12 5.14
#